data_AF-A0A1V2L8D4-F1
#
_entry.id   AF-A0A1V2L8D4-F1
#
_cell.length_a   1.000
_cell.length_b   1.000
_cell.length_c   1.000
_cell.angle_alpha   90.00
_cell.angle_beta   90.00
_cell.angle_gamma   90.00
#
_symmetry.space_group_name_H-M   'P 1'
#
loop_
_entity.id
_entity.type
_entity.pdbx_description
1 polymer ?
#
loop_
_entity_poly.entity_id
_entity_poly.type
_entity_poly.pdbx_seq_one_letter_code
_entity_poly.pdbx_strand_id
1 'polypeptide(L)'
;MDHHKKITLNLRDVKHLQSQFTKDATNKLNLYLPTTDNSDPLKNRVSELVNDFIFEIFERSKDSLEIDGSDGSTSLRKMLENPTNEVEPFDFSLQEQVRKLYQEVENETIRLTKLRKETPQNFRSTYEESFQKSFSVLQEFQKEIEELETAKYDDDDSVLIEREKTFTEQVKPKLEEMTFQYEESIKTLKEIKDNFHQQTSTQAFSVSINSKMDASFPQRALKHVVDSLEGYPPALSIGLPIFLTLIYIANFVVDINAQISLSPSSLFNLDLNRLSFYPVGHLGLLHLLFNIFGLLPMICRFERTHGTVYTGVMLNLFAVLAAIPYCTIGYFLTSASVLGSSGWFFSFLAYFAYEESKVKPTIQLTPTHTFPTLFIPFVTLLVIGILMPGSSLLGHLFGLLVGYAYSFGYMNKLVPPSWIIEKIEEKADGLIQLIPSMFIYYKEVDAKHIRQQSEYVSIFEPFMNTEASTGSTTAASVGGAFQGQGHVVGV
;
A
#
# COMPACT_ATOMS: atom_id res chain seq x y z
N MET A 1 12.94 19.59 70.41
CA MET A 1 12.45 20.10 69.14
C MET A 1 13.67 20.25 68.25
N ASP A 2 13.95 19.28 67.41
CA ASP A 2 15.09 19.34 66.50
C ASP A 2 14.80 20.37 65.41
N HIS A 3 15.53 21.48 65.44
CA HIS A 3 15.55 22.43 64.33
C HIS A 3 16.27 21.76 63.15
N HIS A 4 15.50 21.25 62.19
CA HIS A 4 16.05 20.83 60.91
C HIS A 4 16.76 22.02 60.27
N LYS A 5 18.08 21.88 60.06
CA LYS A 5 18.95 22.91 59.51
C LYS A 5 18.65 23.07 58.02
N LYS A 6 17.87 24.09 57.65
CA LYS A 6 17.61 24.44 56.24
C LYS A 6 18.83 25.11 55.62
N ILE A 7 19.07 24.86 54.34
CA ILE A 7 20.15 25.51 53.58
C ILE A 7 19.55 26.75 52.91
N THR A 8 20.04 27.93 53.25
CA THR A 8 19.61 29.20 52.64
C THR A 8 20.35 29.41 51.32
N LEU A 9 19.63 29.49 50.21
CA LEU A 9 20.20 29.76 48.87
C LEU A 9 19.43 30.88 48.17
N ASN A 10 20.11 31.66 47.33
CA ASN A 10 19.45 32.59 46.44
C ASN A 10 18.93 31.84 45.19
N LEU A 11 17.84 32.30 44.58
CA LEU A 11 17.33 31.74 43.32
C LEU A 11 18.39 31.72 42.20
N ARG A 12 19.30 32.71 42.19
CA ARG A 12 20.42 32.77 41.23
C ARG A 12 21.40 31.60 41.41
N ASP A 13 21.69 31.25 42.66
CA ASP A 13 22.63 30.17 42.99
C ASP A 13 22.03 28.81 42.63
N VAL A 14 20.73 28.63 42.86
CA VAL A 14 19.99 27.42 42.46
C VAL A 14 19.97 27.27 40.94
N LYS A 15 19.73 28.36 40.19
CA LYS A 15 19.78 28.36 38.72
C LYS A 15 21.19 28.06 38.20
N HIS A 16 22.22 28.63 38.82
CA HIS A 16 23.61 28.37 38.45
C HIS A 16 23.98 26.90 38.68
N LEU A 17 23.63 26.34 39.84
CA LEU A 17 23.86 24.92 40.14
C LEU A 17 23.13 24.02 39.14
N GLN A 18 21.84 24.26 38.89
CA GLN A 18 21.08 23.46 37.93
C GLN A 18 21.71 23.51 36.52
N SER A 19 22.08 24.71 36.04
CA SER A 19 22.73 24.89 34.74
C SER A 19 24.08 24.16 34.66
N GLN A 20 24.89 24.24 35.72
CA GLN A 20 26.18 23.56 35.78
C GLN A 20 26.01 22.03 35.76
N PHE A 21 25.05 21.50 36.52
CA PHE A 21 24.72 20.07 36.52
C PHE A 21 24.22 19.59 35.15
N THR A 22 23.32 20.34 34.50
CA THR A 22 22.84 20.02 33.15
C THR A 22 23.97 20.07 32.12
N LYS A 23 24.86 21.07 32.21
CA LYS A 23 26.01 21.22 31.32
C LYS A 23 26.98 20.04 31.47
N ASP A 24 27.33 19.67 32.70
CA ASP A 24 28.24 18.56 32.96
C ASP A 24 27.63 17.21 32.58
N ALA A 25 26.34 17.03 32.82
CA ALA A 25 25.59 15.84 32.37
C ALA A 25 25.58 15.72 30.85
N THR A 26 25.35 16.82 30.14
CA THR A 26 25.37 16.88 28.67
C THR A 26 26.76 16.61 28.11
N ASN A 27 27.80 17.18 28.72
CA ASN A 27 29.20 16.92 28.34
C ASN A 27 29.57 15.45 28.53
N LYS A 28 29.13 14.84 29.64
CA LYS A 28 29.35 13.41 29.90
C LYS A 28 28.58 12.56 28.90
N LEU A 29 27.34 12.91 28.58
CA LEU A 29 26.53 12.21 27.59
C LEU A 29 27.16 12.25 26.19
N ASN A 30 27.70 13.41 25.80
CA ASN A 30 28.42 13.59 24.54
C ASN A 30 29.78 12.86 24.48
N LEU A 31 30.37 12.50 25.62
CA LEU A 31 31.61 11.72 25.68
C LEU A 31 31.35 10.22 25.41
N TYR A 32 30.22 9.69 25.88
CA TYR A 32 29.91 8.26 25.81
C TYR A 32 28.96 7.88 24.67
N LEU A 33 28.23 8.84 24.11
CA LEU A 33 27.36 8.64 22.96
C LEU A 33 27.94 9.33 21.71
N PRO A 34 27.91 8.68 20.53
CA PRO A 34 28.42 9.26 19.30
C PRO A 34 27.73 10.59 18.98
N THR A 35 28.52 11.59 18.59
CA THR A 35 28.05 12.96 18.29
C THR A 35 27.77 13.20 16.81
N THR A 36 27.85 12.17 15.98
CA THR A 36 27.83 12.33 14.52
C THR A 36 26.44 12.68 13.96
N ASP A 37 25.36 12.37 14.67
CA ASP A 37 24.00 12.77 14.29
C ASP A 37 23.21 13.29 15.50
N ASN A 38 22.79 14.57 15.45
CA ASN A 38 21.84 15.15 16.41
C ASN A 38 20.43 14.53 16.30
N SER A 39 20.22 13.60 15.36
CA SER A 39 18.96 12.90 15.11
C SER A 39 18.87 11.53 15.77
N ASP A 40 19.86 11.09 16.56
CA ASP A 40 19.79 9.79 17.26
C ASP A 40 18.62 9.80 18.28
N PRO A 41 17.55 9.00 18.06
CA PRO A 41 16.39 8.96 18.93
C PRO A 41 16.74 8.48 20.35
N LEU A 42 17.72 7.57 20.47
CA LEU A 42 18.15 7.03 21.76
C LEU A 42 18.91 8.11 22.56
N LYS A 43 19.80 8.85 21.91
CA LYS A 43 20.52 9.97 22.53
C LYS A 43 19.57 11.03 23.05
N ASN A 44 18.57 11.40 22.23
CA ASN A 44 17.56 12.38 22.60
C ASN A 44 16.72 11.90 23.79
N ARG A 45 16.32 10.62 23.79
CA ARG A 45 15.57 10.04 24.90
C ARG A 45 16.36 9.96 26.20
N VAL A 46 17.65 9.58 26.14
CA VAL A 46 18.51 9.55 27.33
C VAL A 46 18.77 10.96 27.85
N SER A 47 18.99 11.93 26.96
CA SER A 47 19.14 13.33 27.34
C SER A 47 17.90 13.88 28.06
N GLU A 48 16.71 13.57 27.55
CA GLU A 48 15.43 13.93 28.18
C GLU A 48 15.30 13.32 29.59
N LEU A 49 15.54 12.01 29.73
CA LEU A 49 15.48 11.32 31.03
C LEU A 49 16.48 11.88 32.05
N VAL A 50 17.68 12.24 31.61
CA VAL A 50 18.70 12.84 32.49
C VAL A 50 18.30 14.23 32.94
N ASN A 51 17.73 15.05 32.03
CA ASN A 51 17.23 16.38 32.38
C ASN A 51 16.05 16.31 33.36
N ASP A 52 15.12 15.38 33.14
CA ASP A 52 13.99 15.14 34.04
C ASP A 52 14.46 14.67 35.42
N PHE A 53 15.47 13.79 35.48
CA PHE A 53 16.05 13.32 36.73
C PHE A 53 16.75 14.44 37.52
N ILE A 54 17.53 15.29 36.84
CA ILE A 54 18.15 16.47 37.47
C ILE A 54 17.06 17.37 38.03
N PHE A 55 16.01 17.64 37.25
CA PHE A 55 14.89 18.46 37.70
C PHE A 55 14.21 17.87 38.94
N GLU A 56 13.93 16.56 38.95
CA GLU A 56 13.31 15.88 40.07
C GLU A 56 14.15 15.95 41.36
N ILE A 57 15.49 15.84 41.25
CA ILE A 57 16.39 16.00 42.40
C ILE A 57 16.24 17.38 43.02
N PHE A 58 16.27 18.44 42.21
CA PHE A 58 16.14 19.80 42.72
C PHE A 58 14.75 20.06 43.31
N GLU A 59 13.68 19.54 42.70
CA GLU A 59 12.32 19.67 43.23
C GLU A 59 12.15 18.92 44.55
N ARG A 60 12.69 17.70 44.69
CA ARG A 60 12.67 16.94 45.95
C ARG A 60 13.55 17.57 47.04
N SER A 61 14.64 18.23 46.64
CA SER A 61 15.54 18.91 47.58
C SER A 61 14.95 20.21 48.13
N LYS A 62 13.89 20.74 47.51
CA LYS A 62 13.26 22.01 47.86
C LYS A 62 12.83 22.11 49.31
N ASP A 63 12.30 21.05 49.90
CA ASP A 63 11.81 21.07 51.29
C ASP A 63 12.94 21.27 52.33
N SER A 64 14.19 21.03 51.90
CA SER A 64 15.41 21.24 52.71
C SER A 64 16.15 22.55 52.38
N LEU A 65 15.65 23.31 51.40
CA LEU A 65 16.22 24.56 50.92
C LEU A 65 15.29 25.74 51.28
N GLU A 66 15.87 26.84 51.74
CA GLU A 66 15.15 28.10 51.91
C GLU A 66 15.59 29.05 50.80
N ILE A 67 14.70 29.28 49.83
CA ILE A 67 14.99 30.07 48.62
C ILE A 67 14.33 31.44 48.78
N ASP A 68 15.15 32.48 48.98
CA ASP A 68 14.75 33.89 49.09
C ASP A 68 13.50 34.14 49.96
N GLY A 69 13.39 33.44 51.11
CA GLY A 69 12.29 33.61 52.08
C GLY A 69 10.92 33.14 51.59
N SER A 70 10.85 32.39 50.49
CA SER A 70 9.61 31.77 50.02
C SER A 70 9.34 30.45 50.77
N ASP A 71 8.14 30.33 51.33
CA ASP A 71 7.67 29.05 51.85
C ASP A 71 7.56 28.06 50.67
N GLY A 72 8.09 26.85 50.84
CA GLY A 72 8.24 25.79 49.82
C GLY A 72 6.96 25.32 49.12
N SER A 73 5.86 26.08 49.15
CA SER A 73 4.62 25.83 48.41
C SER A 73 4.75 26.04 46.90
N THR A 74 5.71 26.82 46.43
CA THR A 74 5.89 27.09 44.99
C THR A 74 6.83 26.07 44.36
N SER A 75 6.48 25.51 43.20
CA SER A 75 7.37 24.62 42.44
C SER A 75 8.57 25.40 41.90
N LEU A 76 9.79 24.83 41.95
CA LEU A 76 11.00 25.48 41.42
C LEU A 76 10.84 25.83 39.94
N ARG A 77 10.11 25.00 39.18
CA ARG A 77 9.77 25.26 37.77
C ARG A 77 9.16 26.64 37.54
N LYS A 78 8.15 27.01 38.32
CA LYS A 78 7.49 28.33 38.22
C LYS A 78 8.39 29.48 38.65
N MET A 79 9.34 29.24 39.56
CA MET A 79 10.30 30.26 39.99
C MET A 79 11.41 30.48 38.95
N LEU A 80 11.77 29.42 38.21
CA LEU A 80 12.78 29.43 37.15
C LEU A 80 12.23 29.91 35.80
N GLU A 81 10.94 29.66 35.52
CA GLU A 81 10.22 30.14 34.33
C GLU A 81 9.91 31.65 34.36
N ASN A 82 10.24 32.37 35.45
CA ASN A 82 9.99 33.80 35.53
C ASN A 82 10.76 34.56 34.43
N PRO A 83 10.07 35.33 33.58
CA PRO A 83 10.61 35.92 32.34
C PRO A 83 11.56 37.11 32.55
N THR A 84 11.95 37.42 33.79
CA THR A 84 12.70 38.63 34.13
C THR A 84 14.22 38.50 34.02
N ASN A 85 14.78 37.37 33.55
CA ASN A 85 16.22 37.23 33.38
C ASN A 85 16.61 36.74 31.98
N GLU A 86 17.30 37.64 31.27
CA GLU A 86 18.16 37.43 30.08
C GLU A 86 17.57 36.53 28.99
N VAL A 87 16.86 37.18 28.06
CA VAL A 87 16.59 36.65 26.72
C VAL A 87 17.94 36.48 26.02
N GLU A 88 18.22 35.28 25.52
CA GLU A 88 19.40 35.07 24.67
C GLU A 88 19.41 36.12 23.55
N PRO A 89 20.57 36.75 23.26
CA PRO A 89 20.64 37.77 22.24
C PRO A 89 20.15 37.20 20.91
N PHE A 90 19.18 37.89 20.31
CA PHE A 90 18.55 37.49 19.07
C PHE A 90 19.60 37.40 17.94
N ASP A 91 19.85 36.20 17.43
CA ASP A 91 20.86 35.96 16.40
C ASP A 91 20.32 36.34 15.01
N PHE A 92 20.65 37.56 14.59
CA PHE A 92 20.30 38.08 13.27
C PHE A 92 20.86 37.24 12.11
N SER A 93 21.98 36.55 12.32
CA SER A 93 22.59 35.71 11.28
C SER A 93 21.78 34.43 11.05
N LEU A 94 21.28 33.82 12.14
CA LEU A 94 20.41 32.67 12.07
C LEU A 94 19.06 33.03 11.44
N GLN A 95 18.49 34.21 11.77
CA GLN A 95 17.25 34.66 11.16
C GLN A 95 17.41 34.92 9.64
N GLU A 96 18.53 35.50 9.21
CA GLU A 96 18.78 35.73 7.79
C GLU A 96 18.90 34.39 7.03
N GLN A 97 19.55 33.38 7.62
CA GLN A 97 19.63 32.04 7.06
C GLN A 97 18.26 31.38 6.98
N VAL A 98 17.46 31.46 8.05
CA VAL A 98 16.09 30.95 8.08
C VAL A 98 15.23 31.63 7.01
N ARG A 99 15.34 32.95 6.85
CA ARG A 99 14.60 33.70 5.82
C ARG A 99 15.00 33.27 4.40
N LYS A 100 16.30 33.09 4.14
CA LYS A 100 16.79 32.60 2.84
C LYS A 100 16.29 31.19 2.55
N LEU A 101 16.33 30.31 3.55
CA LEU A 101 15.86 28.93 3.43
C LEU A 101 14.37 28.87 3.14
N TYR A 102 13.55 29.67 3.82
CA TYR A 102 12.12 29.78 3.54
C TYR A 102 11.85 30.24 2.10
N GLN A 103 12.61 31.23 1.62
CA GLN A 103 12.46 31.74 0.26
C GLN A 103 12.88 30.70 -0.80
N GLU A 104 13.92 29.91 -0.52
CA GLU A 104 14.34 28.80 -1.39
C GLU A 104 13.29 27.69 -1.45
N VAL A 105 12.75 27.31 -0.29
CA VAL A 105 11.66 26.33 -0.20
C VAL A 105 10.43 26.80 -0.97
N GLU A 106 10.07 28.08 -0.87
CA GLU A 106 8.93 28.66 -1.61
C GLU A 106 9.16 28.61 -3.12
N ASN A 107 10.36 29.02 -3.58
CA ASN A 107 10.71 28.99 -5.00
C ASN A 107 10.70 27.58 -5.59
N GLU A 108 11.26 26.60 -4.87
CA GLU A 108 11.25 25.20 -5.32
C GLU A 108 9.84 24.58 -5.24
N THR A 109 9.02 25.00 -4.27
CA THR A 109 7.60 24.60 -4.21
C THR A 109 6.81 25.10 -5.42
N ILE A 110 7.04 26.36 -5.83
CA ILE A 110 6.41 26.93 -7.03
C ILE A 110 6.88 26.18 -8.28
N ARG A 111 8.18 25.89 -8.38
CA ARG A 111 8.77 25.13 -9.50
C ARG A 111 8.18 23.73 -9.61
N LEU A 112 8.08 23.00 -8.50
CA LEU A 112 7.46 21.67 -8.46
C LEU A 112 5.98 21.72 -8.83
N THR A 113 5.26 22.72 -8.35
CA THR A 113 3.84 22.91 -8.68
C THR A 113 3.65 23.18 -10.18
N LYS A 114 4.51 24.02 -10.75
CA LYS A 114 4.53 24.31 -12.19
C LYS A 114 4.83 23.03 -12.99
N LEU A 115 5.84 22.27 -12.59
CA LEU A 115 6.20 21.01 -13.25
C LEU A 115 5.09 19.95 -13.16
N ARG A 116 4.46 19.78 -11.99
CA ARG A 116 3.33 18.84 -11.80
C ARG A 116 2.11 19.20 -12.64
N LYS A 117 1.90 20.49 -12.92
CA LYS A 117 0.75 20.97 -13.69
C LYS A 117 1.02 20.95 -15.20
N GLU A 118 2.18 21.46 -15.62
CA GLU A 118 2.50 21.70 -17.04
C GLU A 118 3.07 20.45 -17.72
N THR A 119 3.87 19.63 -17.02
CA THR A 119 4.53 18.46 -17.63
C THR A 119 3.53 17.41 -18.12
N PRO A 120 2.50 17.00 -17.36
CA PRO A 120 1.52 16.04 -17.87
C PRO A 120 0.68 16.59 -19.02
N GLN A 121 0.39 17.90 -19.01
CA GLN A 121 -0.37 18.57 -20.06
C GLN A 121 0.43 18.63 -21.37
N ASN A 122 1.71 19.03 -21.29
CA ASN A 122 2.59 19.09 -22.44
C ASN A 122 2.86 17.68 -23.01
N PHE A 123 3.09 16.69 -22.14
CA PHE A 123 3.29 15.31 -22.58
C PHE A 123 2.05 14.76 -23.30
N ARG A 124 0.85 15.03 -22.75
CA ARG A 124 -0.40 14.63 -23.41
C ARG A 124 -0.58 15.33 -24.74
N SER A 125 -0.34 16.63 -24.85
CA SER A 125 -0.51 17.35 -26.12
C SER A 125 0.46 16.87 -27.19
N THR A 126 1.75 16.69 -26.85
CA THR A 126 2.76 16.19 -27.80
C THR A 126 2.47 14.76 -28.23
N TYR A 127 2.01 13.90 -27.30
CA TYR A 127 1.63 12.53 -27.63
C TYR A 127 0.37 12.47 -28.51
N GLU A 128 -0.67 13.23 -28.17
CA GLU A 128 -1.90 13.31 -28.95
C GLU A 128 -1.61 13.81 -30.37
N GLU A 129 -0.74 14.81 -30.53
CA GLU A 129 -0.32 15.31 -31.84
C GLU A 129 0.44 14.26 -32.66
N SER A 130 1.40 13.55 -32.05
CA SER A 130 2.11 12.45 -32.70
C SER A 130 1.17 11.30 -33.07
N PHE A 131 0.23 10.96 -32.19
CA PHE A 131 -0.75 9.90 -32.42
C PHE A 131 -1.72 10.26 -33.54
N GLN A 132 -2.25 11.49 -33.57
CA GLN A 132 -3.12 11.97 -34.64
C GLN A 132 -2.41 11.96 -35.99
N LYS A 133 -1.13 12.35 -36.02
CA LYS A 133 -0.31 12.29 -37.24
C LYS A 133 -0.13 10.85 -37.74
N SER A 134 0.18 9.91 -36.85
CA SER A 134 0.28 8.49 -37.22
C SER A 134 -1.08 7.93 -37.65
N PHE A 135 -2.17 8.32 -36.98
CA PHE A 135 -3.52 7.88 -37.29
C PHE A 135 -3.99 8.39 -38.67
N SER A 136 -3.71 9.65 -39.01
CA SER A 136 -4.06 10.21 -40.32
C SER A 136 -3.32 9.50 -41.46
N VAL A 137 -2.05 9.13 -41.24
CA VAL A 137 -1.28 8.34 -42.22
C VAL A 137 -1.91 6.95 -42.41
N LEU A 138 -2.29 6.28 -41.33
CA LEU A 138 -2.98 4.99 -41.40
C LEU A 138 -4.34 5.08 -42.10
N GLN A 139 -5.09 6.16 -41.88
CA GLN A 139 -6.38 6.38 -42.52
C GLN A 139 -6.23 6.60 -44.04
N GLU A 140 -5.19 7.33 -44.47
CA GLU A 140 -4.86 7.51 -45.89
C GLU A 140 -4.51 6.17 -46.54
N PHE A 141 -3.70 5.33 -45.88
CA PHE A 141 -3.38 3.99 -46.37
C PHE A 141 -4.59 3.06 -46.42
N GLN A 142 -5.46 3.09 -45.41
CA GLN A 142 -6.66 2.28 -45.41
C GLN A 142 -7.57 2.64 -46.58
N LYS A 143 -7.66 3.93 -46.90
CA LYS A 143 -8.39 4.41 -48.07
C LYS A 143 -7.74 3.96 -49.39
N GLU A 144 -6.41 4.01 -49.50
CA GLU A 144 -5.66 3.52 -50.67
C GLU A 144 -5.86 2.01 -50.88
N ILE A 145 -5.90 1.22 -49.80
CA ILE A 145 -6.18 -0.23 -49.85
C ILE A 145 -7.64 -0.49 -50.27
N GLU A 146 -8.60 0.28 -49.76
CA GLU A 146 -10.03 0.14 -50.08
C GLU A 146 -10.33 0.57 -51.53
N GLU A 147 -9.64 1.59 -52.06
CA GLU A 147 -9.69 1.98 -53.48
C GLU A 147 -9.11 0.87 -54.38
N LEU A 148 -8.03 0.20 -53.95
CA LEU A 148 -7.51 -0.97 -54.65
C LEU A 148 -8.51 -2.15 -54.59
N GLU A 149 -9.14 -2.39 -53.44
CA GLU A 149 -10.11 -3.49 -53.26
C GLU A 149 -11.42 -3.28 -54.02
N THR A 150 -11.90 -2.04 -54.17
CA THR A 150 -13.14 -1.72 -54.89
C THR A 150 -13.01 -1.78 -56.42
N ALA A 151 -11.79 -1.72 -56.96
CA ALA A 151 -11.50 -1.98 -58.37
C ALA A 151 -11.65 -3.47 -58.80
N LYS A 152 -12.15 -4.35 -57.91
CA LYS A 152 -12.30 -5.81 -58.09
C LYS A 152 -13.31 -6.29 -59.15
N TYR A 153 -13.94 -5.42 -59.93
CA TYR A 153 -15.03 -5.80 -60.85
C TYR A 153 -14.65 -5.91 -62.33
N ASP A 154 -13.37 -6.05 -62.68
CA ASP A 154 -12.96 -6.47 -64.03
C ASP A 154 -11.95 -7.64 -63.95
N ASP A 155 -12.39 -8.79 -64.45
CA ASP A 155 -11.76 -10.12 -64.37
C ASP A 155 -10.68 -10.29 -65.48
N ASP A 156 -9.52 -9.64 -65.33
CA ASP A 156 -8.37 -9.81 -66.24
C ASP A 156 -7.07 -10.16 -65.49
N ASP A 157 -6.44 -11.27 -65.87
CA ASP A 157 -5.23 -11.86 -65.27
C ASP A 157 -3.99 -10.94 -65.35
N SER A 158 -4.00 -9.96 -66.26
CA SER A 158 -2.93 -8.97 -66.40
C SER A 158 -2.86 -7.98 -65.21
N VAL A 159 -4.00 -7.71 -64.57
CA VAL A 159 -4.15 -6.77 -63.45
C VAL A 159 -3.63 -7.37 -62.14
N LEU A 160 -3.73 -8.69 -61.96
CA LEU A 160 -3.26 -9.39 -60.76
C LEU A 160 -1.73 -9.32 -60.62
N ILE A 161 -1.00 -9.45 -61.74
CA ILE A 161 0.47 -9.39 -61.77
C ILE A 161 0.94 -7.95 -61.50
N GLU A 162 0.28 -6.95 -62.09
CA GLU A 162 0.63 -5.54 -61.87
C GLU A 162 0.38 -5.13 -60.41
N ARG A 163 -0.68 -5.66 -59.79
CA ARG A 163 -1.05 -5.38 -58.40
C ARG A 163 -0.15 -6.07 -57.36
N GLU A 164 0.28 -7.30 -57.61
CA GLU A 164 1.32 -7.96 -56.80
C GLU A 164 2.63 -7.17 -56.85
N LYS A 165 2.94 -6.60 -58.01
CA LYS A 165 4.07 -5.69 -58.19
C LYS A 165 3.90 -4.39 -57.40
N THR A 166 2.75 -3.72 -57.46
CA THR A 166 2.49 -2.48 -56.70
C THR A 166 2.54 -2.72 -55.18
N PHE A 167 1.97 -3.83 -54.70
CA PHE A 167 2.03 -4.17 -53.28
C PHE A 167 3.46 -4.44 -52.81
N THR A 168 4.25 -5.17 -53.61
CA THR A 168 5.62 -5.56 -53.25
C THR A 168 6.62 -4.40 -53.40
N GLU A 169 6.45 -3.54 -54.41
CA GLU A 169 7.38 -2.44 -54.69
C GLU A 169 7.02 -1.12 -53.98
N GLN A 170 5.75 -0.87 -53.64
CA GLN A 170 5.32 0.42 -53.09
C GLN A 170 4.75 0.34 -51.66
N VAL A 171 3.92 -0.68 -51.36
CA VAL A 171 3.21 -0.77 -50.08
C VAL A 171 4.06 -1.45 -49.00
N LYS A 172 4.68 -2.59 -49.34
CA LYS A 172 5.54 -3.36 -48.43
C LYS A 172 6.70 -2.55 -47.84
N PRO A 173 7.52 -1.80 -48.61
CA PRO A 173 8.62 -1.03 -48.02
C PRO A 173 8.14 0.09 -47.08
N LYS A 174 7.00 0.73 -47.37
CA LYS A 174 6.40 1.74 -46.48
C LYS A 174 5.89 1.12 -45.17
N LEU A 175 5.35 -0.10 -45.23
CA LEU A 175 4.88 -0.84 -44.05
C LEU A 175 6.07 -1.25 -43.15
N GLU A 176 7.17 -1.68 -43.75
CA GLU A 176 8.42 -2.01 -43.05
C GLU A 176 9.03 -0.76 -42.41
N GLU A 177 9.04 0.39 -43.10
CA GLU A 177 9.50 1.67 -42.55
C GLU A 177 8.65 2.15 -41.36
N MET A 178 7.32 2.03 -41.43
CA MET A 178 6.44 2.37 -40.31
C MET A 178 6.63 1.44 -39.11
N THR A 179 6.83 0.14 -39.36
CA THR A 179 7.10 -0.83 -38.29
C THR A 179 8.40 -0.47 -37.58
N PHE A 180 9.44 -0.09 -38.33
CA PHE A 180 10.71 0.36 -37.79
C PHE A 180 10.58 1.65 -36.97
N GLN A 181 9.85 2.66 -37.47
CA GLN A 181 9.61 3.90 -36.73
C GLN A 181 8.80 3.67 -35.44
N TYR A 182 7.85 2.72 -35.47
CA TYR A 182 7.09 2.34 -34.30
C TYR A 182 7.97 1.64 -33.24
N GLU A 183 8.82 0.69 -33.65
CA GLU A 183 9.80 0.06 -32.76
C GLU A 183 10.78 1.07 -32.16
N GLU A 184 11.24 2.04 -32.94
CA GLU A 184 12.10 3.13 -32.48
C GLU A 184 11.38 4.00 -31.44
N SER A 185 10.12 4.37 -31.68
CA SER A 185 9.32 5.14 -30.72
C SER A 185 9.12 4.43 -29.38
N ILE A 186 8.93 3.10 -29.40
CA ILE A 186 8.83 2.26 -28.19
C ILE A 186 10.16 2.23 -27.44
N LYS A 187 11.30 2.16 -28.15
CA LYS A 187 12.63 2.25 -27.53
C LYS A 187 12.85 3.60 -26.86
N THR A 188 12.52 4.70 -27.53
CA THR A 188 12.63 6.04 -26.93
C THR A 188 11.73 6.18 -25.69
N LEU A 189 10.52 5.60 -25.71
CA LEU A 189 9.62 5.62 -24.56
C LEU A 189 10.19 4.83 -23.37
N LYS A 190 10.86 3.70 -23.65
CA LYS A 190 11.57 2.90 -22.65
C LYS A 190 12.75 3.68 -22.07
N GLU A 191 13.56 4.33 -22.89
CA GLU A 191 14.68 5.17 -22.43
C GLU A 191 14.21 6.34 -21.57
N ILE A 192 13.12 7.00 -21.94
CA ILE A 192 12.51 8.08 -21.13
C ILE A 192 12.01 7.54 -19.78
N LYS A 193 11.36 6.37 -19.77
CA LYS A 193 10.90 5.71 -18.53
C LYS A 193 12.06 5.31 -17.61
N ASP A 194 13.15 4.81 -18.18
CA ASP A 194 14.33 4.39 -17.44
C ASP A 194 15.08 5.61 -16.87
N ASN A 195 15.19 6.69 -17.64
CA ASN A 195 15.76 7.97 -17.19
C ASN A 195 14.88 8.67 -16.13
N PHE A 196 13.56 8.51 -16.19
CA PHE A 196 12.62 9.05 -15.21
C PHE A 196 12.88 8.47 -13.80
N HIS A 197 13.15 7.17 -13.70
CA HIS A 197 13.49 6.51 -12.42
C HIS A 197 14.80 7.04 -11.82
N GLN A 198 15.78 7.36 -12.66
CA GLN A 198 17.08 7.85 -12.21
C GLN A 198 17.02 9.31 -11.71
N GLN A 199 16.14 10.13 -12.28
CA GLN A 199 15.86 11.48 -11.77
C GLN A 199 15.02 11.46 -10.49
N THR A 200 14.06 10.53 -10.37
CA THR A 200 13.28 10.38 -9.12
C THR A 200 14.12 9.85 -7.97
N SER A 201 15.07 8.94 -8.20
CA SER A 201 15.98 8.46 -7.13
C SER A 201 16.94 9.55 -6.61
N THR A 202 17.33 10.49 -7.49
CA THR A 202 18.28 11.57 -7.13
C THR A 202 17.57 12.74 -6.43
N GLN A 203 16.28 12.98 -6.71
CA GLN A 203 15.44 13.94 -5.97
C GLN A 203 14.75 13.36 -4.73
N ALA A 204 14.49 12.05 -4.69
CA ALA A 204 13.87 11.40 -3.52
C ALA A 204 14.79 11.43 -2.28
N PHE A 205 16.11 11.49 -2.46
CA PHE A 205 17.05 11.60 -1.35
C PHE A 205 17.04 12.98 -0.66
N SER A 206 16.59 14.05 -1.34
CA SER A 206 16.55 15.41 -0.78
C SER A 206 15.17 15.87 -0.29
N VAL A 207 14.11 15.10 -0.56
CA VAL A 207 12.70 15.51 -0.28
C VAL A 207 12.06 14.74 0.89
N SER A 208 12.82 13.89 1.60
CA SER A 208 12.32 13.14 2.78
C SER A 208 11.95 14.01 3.99
N ILE A 209 12.01 15.34 3.90
CA ILE A 209 11.46 16.25 4.90
C ILE A 209 10.39 17.10 4.23
N ASN A 210 9.16 17.00 4.73
CA ASN A 210 7.94 17.71 4.31
C ASN A 210 7.28 17.26 3.00
N SER A 211 6.24 16.43 3.12
CA SER A 211 4.86 16.89 2.83
C SER A 211 3.82 15.78 2.99
N LYS A 212 2.97 15.93 4.01
CA LYS A 212 1.59 15.46 3.96
C LYS A 212 0.79 16.50 3.16
N MET A 213 0.24 16.14 1.99
CA MET A 213 -1.06 16.69 1.52
C MET A 213 -1.61 15.97 0.27
N ASP A 214 -2.93 15.75 0.37
CA ASP A 214 -3.94 15.18 -0.53
C ASP A 214 -3.69 15.07 -2.05
N ALA A 215 -4.01 13.90 -2.59
CA ALA A 215 -4.38 13.70 -3.99
C ALA A 215 -5.42 12.57 -4.16
N SER A 216 -6.28 12.73 -5.17
CA SER A 216 -7.56 12.07 -5.47
C SER A 216 -7.62 10.52 -5.46
N PHE A 217 -8.84 10.01 -5.22
CA PHE A 217 -9.24 8.60 -5.09
C PHE A 217 -8.63 7.60 -6.10
N PRO A 218 -8.50 7.86 -7.42
CA PRO A 218 -7.87 6.90 -8.33
C PRO A 218 -6.34 6.84 -8.20
N GLN A 219 -5.68 7.95 -7.86
CA GLN A 219 -4.23 7.98 -7.60
C GLN A 219 -3.91 7.42 -6.22
N ARG A 220 -4.79 7.59 -5.22
CA ARG A 220 -4.69 6.89 -3.94
C ARG A 220 -4.76 5.39 -4.11
N ALA A 221 -5.72 4.85 -4.87
CA ALA A 221 -5.81 3.41 -5.09
C ALA A 221 -4.54 2.84 -5.76
N LEU A 222 -4.01 3.54 -6.78
CA LEU A 222 -2.78 3.12 -7.45
C LEU A 222 -1.55 3.26 -6.53
N LYS A 223 -1.46 4.35 -5.77
CA LYS A 223 -0.41 4.57 -4.78
C LYS A 223 -0.49 3.57 -3.63
N HIS A 224 -1.68 3.21 -3.13
CA HIS A 224 -1.85 2.16 -2.13
C HIS A 224 -1.45 0.78 -2.65
N VAL A 225 -1.68 0.49 -3.94
CA VAL A 225 -1.17 -0.73 -4.57
C VAL A 225 0.36 -0.70 -4.64
N VAL A 226 0.96 0.45 -5.00
CA VAL A 226 2.42 0.64 -5.06
C VAL A 226 3.09 0.65 -3.69
N ASP A 227 2.53 1.34 -2.69
CA ASP A 227 2.97 1.37 -1.30
C ASP A 227 2.76 -0.01 -0.63
N SER A 228 1.74 -0.78 -1.04
CA SER A 228 1.62 -2.20 -0.65
C SER A 228 2.67 -3.09 -1.34
N LEU A 229 3.37 -2.59 -2.36
CA LEU A 229 4.54 -3.22 -2.97
C LEU A 229 5.87 -2.62 -2.45
N GLU A 230 5.85 -1.60 -1.58
CA GLU A 230 7.07 -1.07 -0.94
C GLU A 230 7.61 -2.10 0.08
N GLY A 231 8.82 -2.58 -0.17
CA GLY A 231 9.45 -3.74 0.49
C GLY A 231 9.62 -4.93 -0.47
N TYR A 232 10.57 -5.83 -0.19
CA TYR A 232 10.73 -7.04 -1.02
C TYR A 232 9.41 -7.82 -1.04
N PRO A 233 8.89 -8.20 -2.23
CA PRO A 233 7.53 -8.70 -2.32
C PRO A 233 7.42 -10.13 -1.73
N PRO A 234 6.27 -10.46 -1.09
CA PRO A 234 6.08 -11.78 -0.48
C PRO A 234 6.12 -12.91 -1.50
N ALA A 235 6.72 -14.04 -1.11
CA ALA A 235 7.06 -15.14 -2.01
C ALA A 235 5.84 -15.79 -2.68
N LEU A 236 4.79 -16.14 -1.92
CA LEU A 236 3.59 -16.74 -2.52
C LEU A 236 2.81 -15.73 -3.34
N SER A 237 2.75 -14.47 -2.89
CA SER A 237 2.01 -13.40 -3.55
C SER A 237 2.52 -13.13 -4.96
N ILE A 238 3.83 -13.26 -5.21
CA ILE A 238 4.42 -13.16 -6.56
C ILE A 238 4.46 -14.52 -7.27
N GLY A 239 4.76 -15.59 -6.53
CA GLY A 239 4.80 -16.94 -7.08
C GLY A 239 3.45 -17.39 -7.66
N LEU A 240 2.34 -16.98 -7.06
CA LEU A 240 0.99 -17.36 -7.51
C LEU A 240 0.66 -16.78 -8.90
N PRO A 241 0.76 -15.46 -9.18
CA PRO A 241 0.57 -14.93 -10.54
C PRO A 241 1.44 -15.60 -11.60
N ILE A 242 2.71 -15.87 -11.28
CA ILE A 242 3.62 -16.59 -12.19
C ILE A 242 3.08 -18.00 -12.45
N PHE A 243 2.74 -18.73 -11.40
CA PHE A 243 2.17 -20.07 -11.49
C PHE A 243 0.87 -20.11 -12.29
N LEU A 244 -0.07 -19.18 -12.04
CA LEU A 244 -1.33 -19.09 -12.79
C LEU A 244 -1.08 -18.79 -14.28
N THR A 245 -0.09 -17.95 -14.58
CA THR A 245 0.31 -17.66 -15.97
C THR A 245 0.91 -18.88 -16.64
N LEU A 246 1.77 -19.64 -15.94
CA LEU A 246 2.32 -20.89 -16.44
C LEU A 246 1.25 -21.96 -16.70
N ILE A 247 0.27 -22.10 -15.79
CA ILE A 247 -0.87 -23.02 -15.98
C ILE A 247 -1.72 -22.59 -17.19
N TYR A 248 -1.97 -21.28 -17.34
CA TYR A 248 -2.68 -20.75 -18.49
C TYR A 248 -1.96 -21.04 -19.82
N ILE A 249 -0.64 -20.88 -19.86
CA ILE A 249 0.17 -21.21 -21.05
C ILE A 249 0.18 -22.73 -21.31
N ALA A 250 0.38 -23.54 -20.26
CA ALA A 250 0.39 -24.99 -20.37
C ALA A 250 -0.96 -25.55 -20.87
N ASN A 251 -2.06 -24.84 -20.59
CA ASN A 251 -3.40 -25.20 -21.06
C ASN A 251 -3.53 -25.24 -22.60
N PHE A 252 -2.66 -24.54 -23.34
CA PHE A 252 -2.65 -24.62 -24.81
C PHE A 252 -2.07 -25.93 -25.35
N VAL A 253 -1.29 -26.65 -24.54
CA VAL A 253 -0.65 -27.93 -24.93
C VAL A 253 -1.41 -29.11 -24.35
N VAL A 254 -1.84 -29.00 -23.10
CA VAL A 254 -2.59 -30.03 -22.37
C VAL A 254 -3.88 -29.38 -21.87
N ASP A 255 -5.03 -29.97 -22.13
CA ASP A 255 -6.32 -29.42 -21.68
C ASP A 255 -6.50 -29.58 -20.16
N ILE A 256 -5.77 -28.76 -19.40
CA ILE A 256 -5.76 -28.72 -17.94
C ILE A 256 -7.12 -28.28 -17.43
N ASN A 257 -7.72 -27.26 -18.07
CA ASN A 257 -9.02 -26.71 -17.71
C ASN A 257 -10.11 -27.80 -17.73
N ALA A 258 -10.09 -28.73 -18.68
CA ALA A 258 -11.02 -29.86 -18.66
C ALA A 258 -10.91 -30.73 -17.41
N GLN A 259 -9.71 -30.88 -16.83
CA GLN A 259 -9.46 -31.72 -15.65
C GLN A 259 -9.78 -31.03 -14.32
N ILE A 260 -9.66 -29.71 -14.25
CA ILE A 260 -9.79 -28.95 -12.99
C ILE A 260 -11.09 -28.15 -12.87
N SER A 261 -11.84 -27.99 -13.96
CA SER A 261 -13.07 -27.20 -13.95
C SER A 261 -14.11 -27.75 -12.97
N LEU A 262 -14.72 -26.86 -12.18
CA LEU A 262 -15.67 -27.25 -11.15
C LEU A 262 -17.06 -27.35 -11.73
N SER A 263 -17.60 -28.57 -11.78
CA SER A 263 -18.99 -28.81 -12.14
C SER A 263 -19.86 -29.04 -10.90
N PRO A 264 -21.18 -28.80 -10.99
CA PRO A 264 -22.10 -29.11 -9.89
C PRO A 264 -22.10 -30.59 -9.46
N SER A 265 -21.75 -31.51 -10.35
CA SER A 265 -21.59 -32.94 -10.06
C SER A 265 -20.28 -33.32 -9.38
N SER A 266 -19.25 -32.45 -9.40
CA SER A 266 -17.90 -32.76 -8.92
C SER A 266 -17.87 -33.23 -7.46
N LEU A 267 -18.70 -32.63 -6.59
CA LEU A 267 -18.79 -33.04 -5.19
C LEU A 267 -19.35 -34.46 -5.02
N PHE A 268 -20.39 -34.80 -5.79
CA PHE A 268 -21.08 -36.09 -5.70
C PHE A 268 -20.27 -37.23 -6.34
N ASN A 269 -19.45 -36.89 -7.32
CA ASN A 269 -18.48 -37.81 -7.93
C ASN A 269 -17.19 -37.97 -7.12
N LEU A 270 -17.03 -37.23 -6.02
CA LEU A 270 -15.82 -37.18 -5.20
C LEU A 270 -14.57 -36.76 -6.00
N ASP A 271 -14.75 -35.86 -6.98
CA ASP A 271 -13.66 -35.30 -7.79
C ASP A 271 -12.89 -34.24 -7.00
N LEU A 272 -12.10 -34.68 -6.01
CA LEU A 272 -11.39 -33.81 -5.07
C LEU A 272 -10.46 -32.80 -5.78
N ASN A 273 -9.88 -33.20 -6.92
CA ASN A 273 -9.04 -32.32 -7.72
C ASN A 273 -9.82 -31.09 -8.22
N ARG A 274 -11.07 -31.27 -8.65
CA ARG A 274 -11.92 -30.16 -9.15
C ARG A 274 -12.35 -29.24 -8.02
N LEU A 275 -12.63 -29.79 -6.83
CA LEU A 275 -12.96 -29.00 -5.63
C LEU A 275 -11.80 -28.11 -5.17
N SER A 276 -10.56 -28.51 -5.44
CA SER A 276 -9.35 -27.85 -4.98
C SER A 276 -8.72 -26.92 -6.03
N PHE A 277 -8.65 -27.36 -7.29
CA PHE A 277 -7.83 -26.71 -8.33
C PHE A 277 -8.61 -25.86 -9.32
N TYR A 278 -9.94 -25.84 -9.31
CA TYR A 278 -10.70 -24.95 -10.21
C TYR A 278 -10.27 -23.47 -10.19
N PRO A 279 -9.76 -22.89 -9.08
CA PRO A 279 -9.34 -21.48 -9.10
C PRO A 279 -8.05 -21.24 -9.89
N VAL A 280 -7.25 -22.28 -10.19
CA VAL A 280 -5.98 -22.09 -10.90
C VAL A 280 -6.16 -21.99 -12.43
N GLY A 281 -7.24 -22.54 -12.97
CA GLY A 281 -7.52 -22.51 -14.41
C GLY A 281 -8.22 -21.23 -14.86
N HIS A 282 -7.94 -20.79 -16.08
CA HIS A 282 -8.46 -19.55 -16.64
C HIS A 282 -8.88 -19.75 -18.11
N LEU A 283 -10.02 -19.17 -18.49
CA LEU A 283 -10.60 -19.31 -19.83
C LEU A 283 -10.01 -18.34 -20.88
N GLY A 284 -9.31 -17.30 -20.45
CA GLY A 284 -8.74 -16.30 -21.36
C GLY A 284 -7.81 -15.31 -20.66
N LEU A 285 -7.00 -14.60 -21.45
CA LEU A 285 -5.96 -13.70 -20.96
C LEU A 285 -6.51 -12.55 -20.12
N LEU A 286 -7.59 -11.89 -20.57
CA LEU A 286 -8.20 -10.80 -19.80
C LEU A 286 -8.74 -11.27 -18.46
N HIS A 287 -9.36 -12.46 -18.41
CA HIS A 287 -9.84 -13.05 -17.17
C HIS A 287 -8.68 -13.34 -16.20
N LEU A 288 -7.57 -13.89 -16.70
CA LEU A 288 -6.34 -14.09 -15.91
C LEU A 288 -5.79 -12.76 -15.37
N LEU A 289 -5.65 -11.75 -16.24
CA LEU A 289 -5.09 -10.45 -15.85
C LEU A 289 -5.94 -9.76 -14.79
N PHE A 290 -7.27 -9.68 -14.96
CA PHE A 290 -8.15 -9.08 -13.96
C PHE A 290 -8.10 -9.80 -12.62
N ASN A 291 -8.03 -11.13 -12.63
CA ASN A 291 -7.89 -11.90 -11.40
C ASN A 291 -6.53 -11.64 -10.72
N ILE A 292 -5.43 -11.62 -11.47
CA ILE A 292 -4.09 -11.32 -10.92
C ILE A 292 -4.08 -9.92 -10.31
N PHE A 293 -4.53 -8.90 -11.04
CA PHE A 293 -4.50 -7.52 -10.57
C PHE A 293 -5.43 -7.29 -9.36
N GLY A 294 -6.60 -7.93 -9.33
CA GLY A 294 -7.52 -7.83 -8.20
C GLY A 294 -7.00 -8.55 -6.95
N LEU A 295 -6.37 -9.72 -7.13
CA LEU A 295 -6.00 -10.61 -6.03
C LEU A 295 -4.65 -10.27 -5.38
N LEU A 296 -3.68 -9.82 -6.19
CA LEU A 296 -2.31 -9.53 -5.74
C LEU A 296 -2.23 -8.62 -4.50
N PRO A 297 -2.86 -7.43 -4.44
CA PRO A 297 -2.74 -6.57 -3.27
C PRO A 297 -3.29 -7.21 -2.00
N MET A 298 -4.33 -8.02 -2.12
CA MET A 298 -4.98 -8.70 -0.99
C MET A 298 -4.11 -9.83 -0.45
N ILE A 299 -3.54 -10.66 -1.34
CA ILE A 299 -2.66 -11.76 -0.91
C ILE A 299 -1.37 -11.20 -0.33
N CYS A 300 -0.77 -10.16 -0.93
CA CYS A 300 0.41 -9.48 -0.36
C CYS A 300 0.17 -9.08 1.09
N ARG A 301 -0.97 -8.47 1.38
CA ARG A 301 -1.32 -8.02 2.74
C ARG A 301 -1.60 -9.19 3.68
N PHE A 302 -2.30 -10.22 3.19
CA PHE A 302 -2.63 -11.39 3.99
C PHE A 302 -1.37 -12.20 4.33
N GLU A 303 -0.50 -12.45 3.36
CA GLU A 303 0.74 -13.20 3.52
C GLU A 303 1.69 -12.56 4.53
N ARG A 304 1.85 -11.23 4.49
CA ARG A 304 2.70 -10.49 5.45
C ARG A 304 2.24 -10.65 6.90
N THR A 305 0.94 -10.80 7.12
CA THR A 305 0.35 -10.84 8.46
C THR A 305 0.10 -12.26 8.95
N HIS A 306 -0.04 -13.22 8.04
CA HIS A 306 -0.43 -14.59 8.36
C HIS A 306 0.64 -15.64 8.08
N GLY A 307 1.65 -15.36 7.27
CA GLY A 307 2.68 -16.33 6.88
C GLY A 307 2.43 -16.94 5.49
N THR A 308 3.51 -17.36 4.83
CA THR A 308 3.51 -17.86 3.45
C THR A 308 2.77 -19.19 3.31
N VAL A 309 3.10 -20.20 4.11
CA VAL A 309 2.41 -21.51 4.02
C VAL A 309 0.98 -21.42 4.50
N TYR A 310 0.74 -20.68 5.59
CA TYR A 310 -0.61 -20.45 6.09
C TYR A 310 -1.51 -19.87 5.00
N THR A 311 -1.03 -18.86 4.26
CA THR A 311 -1.77 -18.26 3.14
C THR A 311 -2.07 -19.28 2.04
N GLY A 312 -1.10 -20.12 1.67
CA GLY A 312 -1.31 -21.19 0.69
C GLY A 312 -2.38 -22.20 1.13
N VAL A 313 -2.39 -22.59 2.41
CA VAL A 313 -3.41 -23.49 2.95
C VAL A 313 -4.79 -22.82 2.98
N MET A 314 -4.85 -21.54 3.35
CA MET A 314 -6.10 -20.77 3.35
C MET A 314 -6.69 -20.60 1.95
N LEU A 315 -5.88 -20.38 0.91
CA LEU A 315 -6.35 -20.36 -0.48
C LEU A 315 -7.05 -21.68 -0.84
N ASN A 316 -6.44 -22.81 -0.50
CA ASN A 316 -7.05 -24.11 -0.77
C ASN A 316 -8.34 -24.33 0.04
N LEU A 317 -8.32 -23.99 1.33
CA LEU A 317 -9.47 -24.10 2.20
C LEU A 317 -10.65 -23.24 1.71
N PHE A 318 -10.37 -22.00 1.26
CA PHE A 318 -11.38 -21.13 0.67
C PHE A 318 -11.97 -21.71 -0.62
N ALA A 319 -11.13 -22.31 -1.48
CA ALA A 319 -11.59 -22.97 -2.70
C ALA A 319 -12.56 -24.12 -2.38
N VAL A 320 -12.16 -25.04 -1.51
CA VAL A 320 -12.96 -26.22 -1.17
C VAL A 320 -14.27 -25.83 -0.49
N LEU A 321 -14.23 -24.89 0.46
CA LEU A 321 -15.42 -24.44 1.17
C LEU A 321 -16.37 -23.61 0.30
N ALA A 322 -15.89 -22.94 -0.73
CA ALA A 322 -16.75 -22.28 -1.72
C ALA A 322 -17.33 -23.30 -2.71
N ALA A 323 -16.57 -24.35 -3.05
CA ALA A 323 -16.99 -25.39 -3.98
C ALA A 323 -18.13 -26.26 -3.44
N ILE A 324 -18.15 -26.58 -2.15
CA ILE A 324 -19.23 -27.40 -1.53
C ILE A 324 -20.63 -26.79 -1.73
N PRO A 325 -20.91 -25.53 -1.30
CA PRO A 325 -22.20 -24.91 -1.51
C PRO A 325 -22.47 -24.68 -3.01
N TYR A 326 -21.43 -24.37 -3.81
CA TYR A 326 -21.58 -24.27 -5.26
C TYR A 326 -22.08 -25.58 -5.88
N CYS A 327 -21.51 -26.73 -5.53
CA CYS A 327 -21.95 -28.02 -6.06
C CYS A 327 -23.33 -28.43 -5.52
N THR A 328 -23.57 -28.28 -4.22
CA THR A 328 -24.86 -28.71 -3.62
C THR A 328 -26.05 -27.88 -4.12
N ILE A 329 -25.90 -26.56 -4.18
CA ILE A 329 -26.95 -25.64 -4.66
C ILE A 329 -26.98 -25.65 -6.18
N GLY A 330 -25.81 -25.60 -6.82
CA GLY A 330 -25.67 -25.64 -8.26
C GLY A 330 -26.27 -26.88 -8.88
N TYR A 331 -26.23 -28.04 -8.21
CA TYR A 331 -26.81 -29.28 -8.73
C TYR A 331 -28.28 -29.16 -9.15
N PHE A 332 -29.04 -28.28 -8.48
CA PHE A 332 -30.45 -28.02 -8.79
C PHE A 332 -30.68 -26.78 -9.64
N LEU A 333 -29.70 -25.87 -9.72
CA LEU A 333 -29.87 -24.52 -10.27
C LEU A 333 -29.12 -24.27 -11.57
N THR A 334 -28.03 -24.99 -11.83
CA THR A 334 -27.18 -24.77 -13.00
C THR A 334 -26.42 -26.02 -13.40
N SER A 335 -26.02 -26.10 -14.67
CA SER A 335 -25.05 -27.08 -15.17
C SER A 335 -23.73 -26.43 -15.57
N ALA A 336 -23.56 -25.14 -15.31
CA ALA A 336 -22.37 -24.40 -15.69
C ALA A 336 -21.14 -24.93 -14.95
N SER A 337 -20.00 -24.94 -15.62
CA SER A 337 -18.71 -25.24 -15.00
C SER A 337 -17.96 -23.94 -14.70
N VAL A 338 -17.24 -23.89 -13.59
CA VAL A 338 -16.56 -22.67 -13.11
C VAL A 338 -15.06 -22.90 -13.03
N LEU A 339 -14.32 -21.85 -13.42
CA LEU A 339 -12.86 -21.76 -13.38
C LEU A 339 -12.47 -20.34 -12.97
N GLY A 340 -11.32 -20.20 -12.33
CA GLY A 340 -10.66 -18.92 -12.09
C GLY A 340 -10.58 -18.51 -10.62
N SER A 341 -9.57 -17.70 -10.33
CA SER A 341 -9.21 -17.29 -8.96
C SER A 341 -10.07 -16.16 -8.40
N SER A 342 -11.09 -15.71 -9.13
CA SER A 342 -12.04 -14.69 -8.66
C SER A 342 -12.80 -15.11 -7.39
N GLY A 343 -13.01 -16.41 -7.15
CA GLY A 343 -13.52 -16.90 -5.86
C GLY A 343 -12.65 -16.49 -4.68
N TRP A 344 -11.32 -16.60 -4.80
CA TRP A 344 -10.37 -16.13 -3.80
C TRP A 344 -10.40 -14.62 -3.65
N PHE A 345 -10.51 -13.88 -4.75
CA PHE A 345 -10.64 -12.42 -4.71
C PHE A 345 -11.84 -12.01 -3.84
N PHE A 346 -13.00 -12.62 -4.04
CA PHE A 346 -14.19 -12.34 -3.22
C PHE A 346 -14.06 -12.79 -1.77
N SER A 347 -13.39 -13.91 -1.48
CA SER A 347 -13.07 -14.32 -0.11
C SER A 347 -12.21 -13.28 0.61
N PHE A 348 -11.13 -12.82 -0.01
CA PHE A 348 -10.29 -11.79 0.60
C PHE A 348 -10.97 -10.43 0.67
N LEU A 349 -11.77 -10.06 -0.34
CA LEU A 349 -12.52 -8.82 -0.32
C LEU A 349 -13.49 -8.77 0.88
N ALA A 350 -14.18 -9.88 1.16
CA ALA A 350 -15.03 -10.01 2.34
C ALA A 350 -14.23 -9.94 3.65
N TYR A 351 -13.11 -10.66 3.71
CA TYR A 351 -12.22 -10.65 4.88
C TYR A 351 -11.74 -9.23 5.22
N PHE A 352 -11.17 -8.55 4.24
CA PHE A 352 -10.63 -7.21 4.44
C PHE A 352 -11.73 -6.16 4.66
N ALA A 353 -12.92 -6.30 4.06
CA ALA A 353 -14.04 -5.41 4.35
C ALA A 353 -14.56 -5.58 5.80
N TYR A 354 -14.56 -6.80 6.33
CA TYR A 354 -14.88 -7.03 7.73
C TYR A 354 -13.85 -6.42 8.67
N GLU A 355 -12.56 -6.67 8.45
CA GLU A 355 -11.50 -6.07 9.27
C GLU A 355 -11.53 -4.53 9.20
N GLU A 356 -11.69 -3.96 8.00
CA GLU A 356 -11.84 -2.51 7.83
C GLU A 356 -13.08 -1.99 8.56
N SER A 357 -14.20 -2.73 8.58
CA SER A 357 -15.41 -2.30 9.27
C SER A 357 -15.25 -2.15 10.78
N LYS A 358 -14.25 -2.81 11.40
CA LYS A 358 -13.94 -2.64 12.83
C LYS A 358 -13.31 -1.28 13.12
N VAL A 359 -12.58 -0.71 12.16
CA VAL A 359 -11.87 0.57 12.31
C VAL A 359 -12.64 1.71 11.66
N LYS A 360 -13.16 1.49 10.44
CA LYS A 360 -13.99 2.42 9.67
C LYS A 360 -15.30 1.72 9.27
N PRO A 361 -16.33 1.76 10.14
CA PRO A 361 -17.61 1.08 9.91
C PRO A 361 -18.37 1.55 8.66
N THR A 362 -18.13 2.79 8.23
CA THR A 362 -18.79 3.41 7.07
C THR A 362 -17.79 4.11 6.15
N ILE A 363 -18.02 4.03 4.85
CA ILE A 363 -17.36 4.87 3.84
C ILE A 363 -18.27 6.04 3.43
N GLN A 364 -17.68 7.19 3.12
CA GLN A 364 -18.42 8.32 2.52
C GLN A 364 -18.49 8.13 1.00
N LEU A 365 -19.70 7.97 0.46
CA LEU A 365 -19.93 7.92 -1.00
C LEU A 365 -20.13 9.32 -1.57
N THR A 366 -20.82 10.17 -0.82
CA THR A 366 -21.00 11.61 -1.11
C THR A 366 -20.80 12.39 0.18
N PRO A 367 -20.68 13.73 0.14
CA PRO A 367 -20.58 14.55 1.35
C PRO A 367 -21.77 14.38 2.32
N THR A 368 -22.90 13.82 1.86
CA THR A 368 -24.14 13.69 2.63
C THR A 368 -24.58 12.25 2.86
N HIS A 369 -23.97 11.26 2.18
CA HIS A 369 -24.37 9.86 2.27
C HIS A 369 -23.19 8.94 2.57
N THR A 370 -23.35 8.15 3.62
CA THR A 370 -22.41 7.10 4.03
C THR A 370 -22.98 5.73 3.72
N PHE A 371 -22.10 4.77 3.44
CA PHE A 371 -22.47 3.38 3.20
C PHE A 371 -21.66 2.45 4.12
N PRO A 372 -22.25 1.40 4.71
CA PRO A 372 -21.51 0.53 5.61
C PRO A 372 -20.41 -0.23 4.86
N THR A 373 -19.18 -0.14 5.36
CA THR A 373 -18.00 -0.78 4.78
C THR A 373 -18.18 -2.29 4.65
N LEU A 374 -18.87 -2.88 5.63
CA LEU A 374 -19.19 -4.31 5.66
C LEU A 374 -19.93 -4.77 4.40
N PHE A 375 -20.76 -3.94 3.74
CA PHE A 375 -21.53 -4.36 2.57
C PHE A 375 -20.87 -4.07 1.22
N ILE A 376 -19.68 -3.47 1.21
CA ILE A 376 -18.94 -3.15 -0.03
C ILE A 376 -18.70 -4.37 -0.92
N PRO A 377 -18.31 -5.55 -0.41
CA PRO A 377 -18.10 -6.74 -1.24
C PRO A 377 -19.35 -7.16 -2.03
N PHE A 378 -20.55 -6.97 -1.48
CA PHE A 378 -21.81 -7.25 -2.18
C PHE A 378 -22.10 -6.25 -3.30
N VAL A 379 -21.75 -4.98 -3.09
CA VAL A 379 -21.83 -3.96 -4.15
C VAL A 379 -20.86 -4.32 -5.27
N THR A 380 -19.62 -4.69 -4.94
CA THR A 380 -18.62 -5.14 -5.91
C THR A 380 -19.10 -6.39 -6.67
N LEU A 381 -19.72 -7.35 -5.99
CA LEU A 381 -20.33 -8.53 -6.60
C LEU A 381 -21.38 -8.14 -7.65
N LEU A 382 -22.28 -7.23 -7.30
CA LEU A 382 -23.32 -6.76 -8.21
C LEU A 382 -22.74 -6.01 -9.42
N VAL A 383 -21.76 -5.12 -9.20
CA VAL A 383 -21.10 -4.38 -10.28
C VAL A 383 -20.37 -5.33 -11.25
N ILE A 384 -19.60 -6.30 -10.72
CA ILE A 384 -18.89 -7.28 -11.56
C ILE A 384 -19.89 -8.18 -12.30
N GLY A 385 -20.98 -8.60 -11.65
CA GLY A 385 -22.03 -9.40 -12.30
C GLY A 385 -22.71 -8.69 -13.47
N ILE A 386 -22.84 -7.36 -13.41
CA ILE A 386 -23.38 -6.54 -14.51
C ILE A 386 -22.34 -6.34 -15.62
N LEU A 387 -21.09 -6.04 -15.27
CA LEU A 387 -20.03 -5.75 -16.24
C LEU A 387 -19.51 -7.02 -16.95
N MET A 388 -19.59 -8.17 -16.30
CA MET A 388 -19.06 -9.44 -16.79
C MET A 388 -20.14 -10.54 -16.73
N PRO A 389 -21.14 -10.51 -17.64
CA PRO A 389 -22.29 -11.42 -17.60
C PRO A 389 -21.95 -12.91 -17.82
N GLY A 390 -20.72 -13.22 -18.27
CA GLY A 390 -20.20 -14.59 -18.35
C GLY A 390 -19.57 -15.11 -17.05
N SER A 391 -19.55 -14.33 -15.97
CA SER A 391 -18.95 -14.70 -14.69
C SER A 391 -19.92 -15.46 -13.79
N SER A 392 -19.40 -16.39 -12.97
CA SER A 392 -20.23 -17.20 -12.08
C SER A 392 -20.63 -16.42 -10.82
N LEU A 393 -21.78 -15.75 -10.88
CA LEU A 393 -22.32 -15.00 -9.74
C LEU A 393 -22.48 -15.86 -8.48
N LEU A 394 -22.90 -17.12 -8.63
CA LEU A 394 -22.99 -18.06 -7.50
C LEU A 394 -21.61 -18.44 -6.96
N GLY A 395 -20.63 -18.70 -7.82
CA GLY A 395 -19.27 -19.00 -7.40
C GLY A 395 -18.64 -17.85 -6.62
N HIS A 396 -18.84 -16.62 -7.08
CA HIS A 396 -18.37 -15.41 -6.39
C HIS A 396 -19.09 -15.17 -5.07
N LEU A 397 -20.41 -15.35 -5.03
CA LEU A 397 -21.20 -15.24 -3.81
C LEU A 397 -20.70 -16.22 -2.74
N PHE A 398 -20.44 -17.49 -3.09
CA PHE A 398 -19.92 -18.45 -2.12
C PHE A 398 -18.48 -18.15 -1.70
N GLY A 399 -17.63 -17.65 -2.60
CA GLY A 399 -16.31 -17.13 -2.23
C GLY A 399 -16.40 -16.01 -1.20
N LEU A 400 -17.28 -15.03 -1.44
CA LEU A 400 -17.57 -13.91 -0.52
C LEU A 400 -18.09 -14.41 0.84
N LEU A 401 -19.05 -15.34 0.84
CA LEU A 401 -19.61 -15.89 2.08
C LEU A 401 -18.57 -16.65 2.91
N VAL A 402 -17.67 -17.39 2.26
CA VAL A 402 -16.55 -18.07 2.94
C VAL A 402 -15.59 -17.07 3.57
N GLY A 403 -15.30 -15.95 2.90
CA GLY A 403 -14.50 -14.87 3.46
C GLY A 403 -15.09 -14.29 4.76
N TYR A 404 -16.40 -14.04 4.79
CA TYR A 404 -17.07 -13.63 6.03
C TYR A 404 -17.11 -14.73 7.09
N ALA A 405 -17.35 -15.99 6.70
CA ALA A 405 -17.37 -17.11 7.64
C ALA A 405 -16.01 -17.27 8.35
N TYR A 406 -14.91 -17.08 7.62
CA TYR A 406 -13.57 -17.02 8.22
C TYR A 406 -13.46 -15.85 9.20
N SER A 407 -13.89 -14.66 8.78
CA SER A 407 -13.78 -13.41 9.54
C SER A 407 -14.58 -13.41 10.85
N PHE A 408 -15.75 -14.04 10.85
CA PHE A 408 -16.58 -14.23 12.04
C PHE A 408 -16.11 -15.38 12.95
N GLY A 409 -15.04 -16.10 12.56
CA GLY A 409 -14.48 -17.21 13.34
C GLY A 409 -15.23 -18.53 13.21
N TYR A 410 -16.19 -18.66 12.27
CA TYR A 410 -16.93 -19.90 12.05
C TYR A 410 -16.05 -21.03 11.50
N MET A 411 -14.89 -20.68 10.93
CA MET A 411 -13.92 -21.63 10.37
C MET A 411 -12.80 -22.03 11.33
N ASN A 412 -12.77 -21.55 12.58
CA ASN A 412 -11.65 -21.75 13.51
C ASN A 412 -11.26 -23.22 13.74
N LYS A 413 -12.22 -24.16 13.63
CA LYS A 413 -11.95 -25.60 13.75
C LYS A 413 -11.37 -26.24 12.49
N LEU A 414 -11.56 -25.60 11.33
CA LEU A 414 -11.11 -26.10 10.02
C LEU A 414 -9.74 -25.53 9.65
N VAL A 415 -9.44 -24.33 10.13
CA VAL A 415 -8.11 -23.71 9.97
C VAL A 415 -7.08 -24.58 10.70
N PRO A 416 -5.99 -24.99 10.04
CA PRO A 416 -4.98 -25.82 10.66
C PRO A 416 -4.27 -25.06 11.81
N PRO A 417 -4.02 -25.71 12.95
CA PRO A 417 -3.22 -25.12 14.01
C PRO A 417 -1.77 -24.88 13.57
N SER A 418 -1.11 -23.88 14.17
CA SER A 418 0.26 -23.45 13.81
C SER A 418 1.29 -24.57 13.74
N TRP A 419 1.22 -25.56 14.65
CA TRP A 419 2.15 -26.69 14.64
C TRP A 419 2.08 -27.55 13.35
N ILE A 420 0.92 -27.60 12.68
CA ILE A 420 0.79 -28.29 11.38
C ILE A 420 1.50 -27.48 10.30
N ILE A 421 1.32 -26.16 10.31
CA ILE A 421 1.97 -25.27 9.34
C ILE A 421 3.48 -25.32 9.51
N GLU A 422 3.98 -25.25 10.75
CA GLU A 422 5.41 -25.39 11.07
C GLU A 422 5.98 -26.72 10.53
N LYS A 423 5.26 -27.85 10.66
CA LYS A 423 5.69 -29.14 10.07
C LYS A 423 5.69 -29.16 8.54
N ILE A 424 4.75 -28.45 7.90
CA ILE A 424 4.75 -28.31 6.44
C ILE A 424 5.98 -27.51 6.01
N GLU A 425 6.32 -26.45 6.73
CA GLU A 425 7.53 -25.66 6.50
C GLU A 425 8.79 -26.49 6.68
N GLU A 426 8.92 -27.26 7.77
CA GLU A 426 10.05 -28.16 8.01
C GLU A 426 10.23 -29.17 6.87
N LYS A 427 9.14 -29.76 6.38
CA LYS A 427 9.18 -30.71 5.27
C LYS A 427 9.52 -30.05 3.94
N ALA A 428 9.11 -28.79 3.76
CA ALA A 428 9.36 -28.00 2.56
C ALA A 428 10.66 -27.19 2.64
N ASP A 429 11.46 -27.31 3.71
CA ASP A 429 12.61 -26.44 3.98
C ASP A 429 13.60 -26.39 2.80
N GLY A 430 13.88 -27.54 2.16
CA GLY A 430 14.72 -27.59 0.97
C GLY A 430 14.16 -26.82 -0.24
N LEU A 431 12.82 -26.78 -0.40
CA LEU A 431 12.18 -25.98 -1.46
C LEU A 431 12.12 -24.49 -1.08
N ILE A 432 11.93 -24.19 0.21
CA ILE A 432 11.89 -22.82 0.73
C ILE A 432 13.26 -22.15 0.54
N GLN A 433 14.36 -22.88 0.75
CA GLN A 433 15.71 -22.39 0.52
C GLN A 433 16.02 -22.06 -0.95
N LEU A 434 15.24 -22.58 -1.92
CA LEU A 434 15.39 -22.25 -3.34
C LEU A 434 14.72 -20.92 -3.73
N ILE A 435 13.93 -20.32 -2.83
CA ILE A 435 13.26 -19.05 -3.09
C ILE A 435 14.34 -17.96 -3.24
N PRO A 436 14.39 -17.23 -4.38
CA PRO A 436 15.36 -16.16 -4.57
C PRO A 436 15.30 -15.12 -3.46
N SER A 437 16.45 -14.60 -3.04
CA SER A 437 16.56 -13.58 -1.98
C SER A 437 15.86 -12.25 -2.29
N MET A 438 15.37 -12.08 -3.53
CA MET A 438 14.51 -10.97 -3.93
C MET A 438 13.09 -11.07 -3.34
N PHE A 439 12.67 -12.24 -2.88
CA PHE A 439 11.34 -12.46 -2.30
C PHE A 439 11.44 -12.75 -0.80
N ILE A 440 10.48 -12.23 -0.03
CA ILE A 440 10.39 -12.52 1.40
C ILE A 440 9.51 -13.75 1.62
N TYR A 441 10.07 -14.74 2.30
CA TYR A 441 9.30 -15.85 2.84
C TYR A 441 8.93 -15.59 4.29
N TYR A 442 7.64 -15.58 4.61
CA TYR A 442 7.13 -15.35 5.97
C TYR A 442 6.90 -16.70 6.67
N LYS A 443 7.78 -17.06 7.60
CA LYS A 443 7.65 -18.29 8.40
C LYS A 443 6.49 -18.19 9.40
N GLU A 444 5.82 -19.31 9.64
CA GLU A 444 4.72 -19.39 10.61
C GLU A 444 5.16 -19.02 12.03
N VAL A 445 6.40 -19.37 12.41
CA VAL A 445 6.96 -19.06 13.73
C VAL A 445 6.95 -17.55 14.01
N ASP A 446 7.23 -16.73 13.01
CA ASP A 446 7.25 -15.27 13.13
C ASP A 446 5.83 -14.70 12.95
N ALA A 447 5.09 -15.23 11.97
CA ALA A 447 3.77 -14.72 11.60
C ALA A 447 2.68 -14.97 12.65
N LYS A 448 2.75 -16.06 13.43
CA LYS A 448 1.72 -16.39 14.43
C LYS A 448 1.57 -15.32 15.50
N HIS A 449 2.68 -14.68 15.89
CA HIS A 449 2.66 -13.62 16.89
C HIS A 449 2.03 -12.35 16.33
N ILE A 450 2.37 -11.99 15.10
CA ILE A 450 1.76 -10.87 14.38
C ILE A 450 0.26 -11.11 14.26
N ARG A 451 -0.17 -12.27 13.76
CA ARG A 451 -1.59 -12.64 13.58
C ARG A 451 -2.41 -12.57 14.87
N GLN A 452 -1.81 -12.83 16.03
CA GLN A 452 -2.49 -12.81 17.33
C GLN A 452 -2.47 -11.45 18.04
N GLN A 453 -1.45 -10.62 17.77
CA GLN A 453 -1.19 -9.39 18.53
C GLN A 453 -1.35 -8.10 17.72
N SER A 454 -1.34 -8.17 16.38
CA SER A 454 -1.46 -6.98 15.54
C SER A 454 -2.90 -6.49 15.51
N GLU A 455 -3.12 -5.24 15.95
CA GLU A 455 -4.34 -4.53 15.59
C GLU A 455 -4.38 -4.29 14.08
N TYR A 456 -5.55 -4.48 13.48
CA TYR A 456 -5.72 -4.26 12.05
C TYR A 456 -5.48 -2.80 11.70
N VAL A 457 -4.50 -2.54 10.83
CA VAL A 457 -4.27 -1.21 10.25
C VAL A 457 -5.24 -0.99 9.09
N SER A 458 -5.87 0.19 8.99
CA SER A 458 -6.79 0.49 7.88
C SER A 458 -6.07 0.37 6.52
N ILE A 459 -6.77 -0.13 5.50
CA ILE A 459 -6.26 -0.17 4.11
C ILE A 459 -6.05 1.24 3.55
N PHE A 460 -6.78 2.23 4.09
CA PHE A 460 -6.70 3.62 3.66
C PHE A 460 -5.64 4.44 4.41
N GLU A 461 -4.93 3.84 5.37
CA GLU A 461 -3.78 4.47 6.02
C GLU A 461 -2.47 3.94 5.41
N PRO A 462 -1.46 4.81 5.20
CA PRO A 462 -0.17 4.36 4.70
C PRO A 462 0.44 3.34 5.68
N PHE A 463 1.06 2.28 5.16
CA PHE A 463 1.95 1.41 5.93
C PHE A 463 3.16 2.24 6.39
N MET A 464 3.04 2.94 7.52
CA MET A 464 4.22 3.39 8.25
C MET A 464 4.81 2.14 8.90
N ASN A 465 6.08 1.85 8.62
CA ASN A 465 6.83 0.75 9.20
C ASN A 465 6.57 0.64 10.70
N THR A 466 6.07 -0.52 11.14
CA THR A 466 5.86 -0.84 12.54
C THR A 466 7.22 -1.06 13.21
N GLU A 467 7.90 0.01 13.58
CA GLU A 467 8.81 -0.06 14.74
C GLU A 467 7.95 -0.15 16.00
N ALA A 468 8.30 -1.13 16.84
CA ALA A 468 7.61 -1.56 18.04
C ALA A 468 6.92 -0.44 18.86
N SER A 469 5.58 -0.48 18.91
CA SER A 469 4.79 0.25 19.90
C SER A 469 4.34 -0.70 21.03
N THR A 470 5.27 -1.09 21.88
CA THR A 470 4.91 -1.40 23.27
C THR A 470 4.59 -0.08 23.98
N GLY A 471 3.30 0.23 24.12
CA GLY A 471 2.85 1.38 24.88
C GLY A 471 1.34 1.36 25.05
N SER A 472 0.88 0.76 26.15
CA SER A 472 -0.51 0.84 26.58
C SER A 472 -0.90 2.31 26.80
N THR A 473 -2.02 2.74 26.25
CA THR A 473 -2.74 3.90 26.80
C THR A 473 -4.24 3.69 26.74
N THR A 474 -4.76 3.52 27.94
CA THR A 474 -6.14 3.69 28.39
C THR A 474 -6.91 4.80 27.67
N ALA A 475 -8.13 4.46 27.25
CA ALA A 475 -9.15 5.40 26.83
C ALA A 475 -9.45 6.44 27.93
N ALA A 476 -9.33 7.72 27.59
CA ALA A 476 -9.90 8.81 28.37
C ALA A 476 -10.96 9.52 27.53
N SER A 477 -12.21 9.37 27.96
CA SER A 477 -13.35 10.18 27.53
C SER A 477 -13.11 11.65 27.88
N VAL A 478 -13.17 12.54 26.89
CA VAL A 478 -13.35 13.98 27.15
C VAL A 478 -14.44 14.51 26.23
N GLY A 479 -15.64 14.62 26.79
CA GLY A 479 -16.65 15.53 26.28
C GLY A 479 -16.23 16.96 26.59
N GLY A 480 -16.11 17.78 25.56
CA GLY A 480 -15.87 19.22 25.66
C GLY A 480 -16.70 19.93 24.60
N ALA A 481 -17.75 20.63 25.06
CA ALA A 481 -18.64 21.43 24.23
C ALA A 481 -17.85 22.55 23.53
N PHE A 482 -18.01 22.66 22.21
CA PHE A 482 -17.46 23.74 21.41
C PHE A 482 -18.42 24.94 21.44
N GLN A 483 -18.06 26.01 22.17
CA GLN A 483 -18.65 27.35 22.00
C GLN A 483 -17.77 28.15 21.04
N GLY A 484 -18.15 28.20 19.76
CA GLY A 484 -17.60 29.13 18.78
C GLY A 484 -18.53 30.32 18.59
N GLN A 485 -18.03 31.53 18.83
CA GLN A 485 -18.73 32.78 18.51
C GLN A 485 -18.87 32.95 17.00
N GLY A 486 -20.11 32.88 16.50
CA GLY A 486 -20.43 33.23 15.11
C GLY A 486 -20.46 34.75 14.92
N HIS A 487 -19.60 35.27 14.04
CA HIS A 487 -19.79 36.58 13.44
C HIS A 487 -20.78 36.44 12.28
N VAL A 488 -21.92 37.14 12.39
CA VAL A 488 -22.90 37.29 11.31
C VAL A 488 -22.41 38.41 10.39
N VAL A 489 -22.17 38.10 9.12
CA VAL A 489 -21.99 39.12 8.08
C VAL A 489 -23.26 39.14 7.25
N GLY A 490 -24.02 40.21 7.40
CA GLY A 490 -25.11 40.56 6.50
C GLY A 490 -25.14 42.08 6.34
N VAL A 491 -24.91 42.54 5.10
CA VAL A 491 -25.75 43.47 4.35
C VAL A 491 -25.70 43.03 2.89
#